data_AF-A0AAE4K6T1-F1
#
_entry.id   AF-A0AAE4K6T1-F1
#
_cell.length_a   1.000
_cell.length_b   1.000
_cell.length_c   1.000
_cell.angle_alpha   90.00
_cell.angle_beta   90.00
_cell.angle_gamma   90.00
#
_symmetry.space_group_name_H-M   'P 1'
#
loop_
_entity.id
_entity.type
_entity.pdbx_description
1 polymer ?
#
loop_
_entity_poly.entity_id
_entity_poly.type
_entity_poly.pdbx_seq_one_letter_code
_entity_poly.pdbx_strand_id
1 'polypeptide(L)'
;MKLSSSINPRAPFAEAVARYLLLKRRVKVAFQRRDRDGKANLAAISRLFDAQRKAPTPEHIPGEVAVAGQRALDDVQRLNDHLDAMRSEAHRSLMIALGTLGEYFGKLMAADNHGRLVVRFERFFKKAALERFLYVDGVNLVKSRFQDMLFMPGIEDMEMLKAWSKVLGYKSSRLFLRDLRVEYEAIHGLREMSEREVLNGVSRF
;
A
#
# COMPACT_ATOMS: atom_id res chain seq x y z
N MET A 1 7.49 -5.07 43.45
CA MET A 1 7.93 -5.85 42.27
C MET A 1 6.71 -6.52 41.64
N LYS A 2 6.28 -6.06 40.46
CA LYS A 2 5.57 -6.79 39.40
C LYS A 2 5.37 -5.78 38.26
N LEU A 3 6.34 -5.73 37.35
CA LEU A 3 6.15 -5.12 36.03
C LEU A 3 4.98 -5.90 35.41
N SER A 4 3.82 -5.25 35.33
CA SER A 4 2.67 -5.82 34.62
C SER A 4 3.15 -6.17 33.21
N SER A 5 2.79 -7.37 32.76
CA SER A 5 3.19 -7.94 31.48
C SER A 5 2.90 -6.95 30.34
N SER A 6 3.90 -6.16 29.96
CA SER A 6 3.78 -5.23 28.86
C SER A 6 3.57 -6.06 27.60
N ILE A 7 2.37 -5.98 27.03
CA ILE A 7 2.05 -6.51 25.70
C ILE A 7 3.20 -6.12 24.78
N ASN A 8 3.94 -7.12 24.27
CA ASN A 8 5.06 -6.88 23.37
C ASN A 8 4.53 -6.08 22.15
N PRO A 9 4.86 -4.79 22.02
CA PRO A 9 4.24 -3.92 21.02
C PRO A 9 4.63 -4.34 19.59
N ARG A 10 5.64 -5.21 19.44
CA ARG A 10 6.10 -5.78 18.17
C ARG A 10 5.18 -6.89 17.65
N ALA A 11 4.48 -7.62 18.51
CA ALA A 11 3.75 -8.83 18.10
C ALA A 11 2.60 -8.53 17.12
N PRO A 12 1.71 -7.54 17.37
CA PRO A 12 0.64 -7.18 16.43
C PRO A 12 1.16 -6.68 15.08
N PHE A 13 2.24 -5.90 15.10
CA PHE A 13 2.90 -5.41 13.89
C PHE A 13 3.51 -6.54 13.07
N ALA A 14 4.26 -7.45 13.72
CA ALA A 14 4.88 -8.59 13.04
C ALA A 14 3.82 -9.50 12.41
N GLU A 15 2.70 -9.75 13.09
CA GLU A 15 1.59 -10.53 12.57
C GLU A 15 0.95 -9.87 11.35
N ALA A 16 0.66 -8.57 11.41
CA ALA A 16 0.04 -7.84 10.31
C ALA A 16 0.94 -7.79 9.06
N VAL A 17 2.25 -7.61 9.24
CA VAL A 17 3.23 -7.67 8.14
C VAL A 17 3.30 -9.07 7.53
N ALA A 18 3.32 -10.12 8.36
CA ALA A 18 3.34 -11.49 7.87
C ALA A 18 2.09 -11.81 7.02
N ARG A 19 0.90 -11.43 7.49
CA ARG A 19 -0.36 -11.56 6.75
C ARG A 19 -0.32 -10.83 5.41
N TYR A 20 0.17 -9.58 5.41
CA TYR A 20 0.31 -8.81 4.17
C TYR A 20 1.27 -9.47 3.17
N LEU A 21 2.45 -9.90 3.61
CA LEU A 21 3.45 -10.51 2.73
C LEU A 21 2.97 -11.83 2.14
N LEU A 22 2.22 -12.63 2.91
CA LEU A 22 1.57 -13.84 2.41
C LEU A 22 0.53 -13.51 1.33
N LEU A 23 -0.34 -12.54 1.56
CA LEU A 23 -1.34 -12.11 0.58
C LEU A 23 -0.69 -11.54 -0.69
N LYS A 24 0.34 -10.70 -0.55
CA LYS A 24 1.13 -10.18 -1.68
C LYS A 24 1.72 -11.31 -2.53
N ARG A 25 2.28 -12.34 -1.90
CA ARG A 25 2.80 -13.52 -2.61
C ARG A 25 1.67 -14.27 -3.33
N ARG A 26 0.51 -14.44 -2.70
CA ARG A 26 -0.66 -15.09 -3.30
C ARG A 26 -1.17 -14.31 -4.51
N VAL A 27 -1.26 -12.98 -4.43
CA VAL A 27 -1.62 -12.11 -5.57
C VAL A 27 -0.64 -12.28 -6.73
N LYS A 28 0.68 -12.31 -6.45
CA LYS A 28 1.69 -12.54 -7.49
C LYS A 28 1.50 -13.88 -8.21
N VAL A 29 1.22 -14.94 -7.47
CA VAL A 29 0.93 -16.27 -8.05
C VAL A 29 -0.37 -16.26 -8.85
N ALA A 30 -1.42 -15.61 -8.34
CA ALA A 30 -2.70 -15.48 -9.03
C ALA A 30 -2.56 -14.70 -10.35
N PHE A 31 -1.77 -13.63 -10.35
CA PHE A 31 -1.45 -12.87 -11.57
C PHE A 31 -0.76 -13.75 -12.62
N GLN A 32 0.25 -14.52 -12.22
CA GLN A 32 0.94 -15.45 -13.12
C GLN A 32 0.01 -16.53 -13.69
N ARG A 33 -0.92 -17.04 -12.88
CA ARG A 33 -1.95 -17.99 -13.33
C ARG A 33 -2.91 -17.34 -14.31
N ARG A 34 -3.46 -16.16 -13.97
CA ARG A 34 -4.33 -15.38 -14.84
C ARG A 34 -3.68 -15.10 -16.19
N ASP A 35 -2.40 -14.75 -16.23
CA ASP A 35 -1.69 -14.48 -17.49
C ASP A 35 -1.51 -15.75 -18.33
N ARG A 36 -1.18 -16.89 -17.70
CA ARG A 36 -1.05 -18.16 -18.41
C ARG A 36 -2.39 -18.67 -18.94
N ASP A 37 -3.40 -18.70 -18.06
CA ASP A 37 -4.72 -19.26 -18.36
C ASP A 37 -5.51 -18.31 -19.28
N GLY A 38 -5.33 -17.00 -19.12
CA GLY A 38 -5.86 -15.99 -20.04
C GLY A 38 -5.27 -16.10 -21.45
N LYS A 39 -3.97 -16.39 -21.58
CA LYS A 39 -3.34 -16.67 -22.89
C LYS A 39 -3.91 -17.91 -23.56
N ALA A 40 -4.24 -18.95 -22.80
CA ALA A 40 -4.87 -20.16 -23.35
C ALA A 40 -6.25 -19.87 -23.96
N ASN A 41 -6.99 -18.89 -23.40
CA ASN A 41 -8.31 -18.48 -23.87
C ASN A 41 -8.29 -17.55 -25.10
N LEU A 42 -7.15 -16.92 -25.42
CA LEU A 42 -7.06 -15.93 -26.51
C LEU A 42 -7.48 -16.51 -27.86
N ALA A 43 -7.12 -17.74 -28.18
CA ALA A 43 -7.44 -18.34 -29.47
C ALA A 43 -8.96 -18.50 -29.68
N ALA A 44 -9.71 -18.89 -28.63
CA ALA A 44 -11.16 -19.02 -28.70
C ALA A 44 -11.85 -17.65 -28.80
N ILE A 45 -11.36 -16.66 -28.04
CA ILE A 45 -11.85 -15.28 -28.08
C ILE A 45 -11.60 -14.65 -29.46
N SER A 46 -10.41 -14.82 -30.03
CA SER A 46 -10.09 -14.33 -31.37
C SER A 46 -11.00 -14.95 -32.43
N ARG A 47 -11.23 -16.28 -32.39
CA ARG A 47 -12.16 -16.94 -33.31
C ARG A 47 -13.58 -16.42 -33.19
N LEU A 48 -14.05 -16.15 -31.97
CA LEU A 48 -15.36 -15.55 -31.74
C LEU A 48 -15.45 -14.16 -32.36
N PHE A 49 -14.49 -13.28 -32.09
CA PHE A 49 -14.49 -11.93 -32.64
C PHE A 49 -14.34 -11.91 -34.16
N ASP A 50 -13.53 -12.80 -34.73
CA ASP A 50 -13.42 -12.93 -36.18
C ASP A 50 -14.71 -13.44 -36.82
N ALA A 51 -15.42 -14.35 -36.16
CA ALA A 51 -16.74 -14.81 -36.60
C ALA A 51 -17.79 -13.70 -36.50
N GLN A 52 -17.81 -12.93 -35.42
CA GLN A 52 -18.70 -11.78 -35.24
C GLN A 52 -18.50 -10.70 -36.32
N ARG A 53 -17.26 -10.44 -36.74
CA ARG A 53 -16.98 -9.47 -37.81
C ARG A 53 -17.45 -9.93 -39.19
N LYS A 54 -17.48 -11.24 -39.44
CA LYS A 54 -17.82 -11.81 -40.74
C LYS A 54 -19.30 -12.18 -40.85
N ALA A 55 -19.98 -12.35 -39.73
CA ALA A 55 -21.39 -12.72 -39.68
C ALA A 55 -22.28 -11.47 -39.93
N PRO A 56 -23.25 -11.54 -40.86
CA PRO A 56 -24.18 -10.43 -41.09
C PRO A 56 -25.14 -10.22 -39.91
N THR A 57 -25.45 -11.27 -39.15
CA THR A 57 -26.19 -11.20 -37.88
C THR A 57 -25.65 -12.25 -36.89
N PRO A 58 -25.89 -12.11 -35.57
CA PRO A 58 -25.36 -13.03 -34.56
C PRO A 58 -25.75 -14.50 -34.73
N GLU A 59 -26.91 -14.79 -35.32
CA GLU A 59 -27.40 -16.16 -35.56
C GLU A 59 -26.56 -16.91 -36.62
N HIS A 60 -25.81 -16.18 -37.44
CA HIS A 60 -24.92 -16.75 -38.47
C HIS A 60 -23.54 -17.17 -37.92
N ILE A 61 -23.27 -16.94 -36.63
CA ILE A 61 -22.05 -17.40 -35.99
C ILE A 61 -22.18 -18.91 -35.69
N PRO A 62 -21.20 -19.75 -36.09
CA PRO A 62 -21.25 -21.17 -35.77
C PRO A 62 -21.42 -21.40 -34.26
N GLY A 63 -22.43 -22.19 -33.87
CA GLY A 63 -22.79 -22.38 -32.46
C GLY A 63 -21.63 -22.85 -31.58
N GLU A 64 -20.76 -23.72 -32.10
CA GLU A 64 -19.55 -24.17 -31.39
C GLU A 64 -18.56 -23.02 -31.13
N VAL A 65 -18.39 -22.10 -32.09
CA VAL A 65 -17.52 -20.92 -31.96
C VAL A 65 -18.12 -19.93 -30.97
N ALA A 66 -19.44 -19.72 -31.03
CA ALA A 66 -20.17 -18.87 -30.09
C ALA A 66 -20.02 -19.37 -28.64
N VAL A 67 -20.28 -20.66 -28.41
CA VAL A 67 -20.21 -21.28 -27.07
C VAL A 67 -18.77 -21.30 -26.55
N ALA A 68 -17.79 -21.71 -27.37
CA ALA A 68 -16.39 -21.76 -26.94
C ALA A 68 -15.84 -20.36 -26.65
N GLY A 69 -16.19 -19.37 -27.49
CA GLY A 69 -15.81 -17.97 -27.29
C GLY A 69 -16.39 -17.37 -26.02
N GLN A 70 -17.69 -17.58 -25.79
CA GLN A 70 -18.35 -17.07 -24.59
C GLN A 70 -17.77 -17.70 -23.32
N ARG A 71 -17.55 -19.03 -23.30
CA ARG A 71 -16.90 -19.70 -22.17
C ARG A 71 -15.51 -19.14 -21.88
N ALA A 72 -14.72 -18.88 -22.93
CA ALA A 72 -13.39 -18.30 -22.79
C ALA A 72 -13.43 -16.87 -22.23
N LEU A 73 -14.43 -16.06 -22.62
CA LEU A 73 -14.66 -14.73 -22.04
C LEU A 73 -15.06 -14.83 -20.56
N ASP A 74 -16.00 -15.71 -20.22
CA ASP A 74 -16.46 -15.92 -18.85
C ASP A 74 -15.32 -16.40 -17.94
N ASP A 75 -14.46 -17.27 -18.44
CA ASP A 75 -13.29 -17.76 -17.70
C ASP A 75 -12.26 -16.65 -17.48
N VAL A 76 -11.99 -15.81 -18.49
CA VAL A 76 -11.10 -14.65 -18.32
C VAL A 76 -11.70 -13.65 -17.33
N GLN A 77 -13.01 -13.40 -17.38
CA GLN A 77 -13.68 -12.52 -16.43
C GLN A 77 -13.56 -13.06 -15.00
N ARG A 78 -13.83 -14.35 -14.79
CA ARG A 78 -13.70 -15.00 -13.48
C ARG A 78 -12.27 -14.91 -12.94
N LEU A 79 -11.26 -15.06 -13.79
CA LEU A 79 -9.85 -14.90 -13.41
C LEU A 79 -9.52 -13.46 -12.99
N ASN A 80 -10.06 -12.46 -13.69
CA ASN A 80 -9.88 -11.06 -13.34
C ASN A 80 -10.59 -10.73 -12.02
N ASP A 81 -11.85 -11.14 -11.86
CA ASP A 81 -12.63 -10.91 -10.62
C ASP A 81 -11.94 -11.53 -9.40
N HIS A 82 -11.41 -12.75 -9.56
CA HIS A 82 -10.64 -13.41 -8.51
C HIS A 82 -9.36 -12.63 -8.16
N LEU A 83 -8.62 -12.18 -9.17
CA LEU A 83 -7.40 -11.39 -8.97
C LEU A 83 -7.71 -10.06 -8.26
N ASP A 84 -8.79 -9.39 -8.63
CA ASP A 84 -9.19 -8.11 -8.05
C ASP A 84 -9.68 -8.26 -6.61
N ALA A 85 -10.40 -9.34 -6.30
CA ALA A 85 -10.74 -9.70 -4.92
C ALA A 85 -9.48 -9.91 -4.06
N MET A 86 -8.48 -10.64 -4.58
CA MET A 86 -7.22 -10.87 -3.87
C MET A 86 -6.40 -9.59 -3.69
N ARG A 87 -6.37 -8.72 -4.71
CA ARG A 87 -5.72 -7.40 -4.61
C ARG A 87 -6.38 -6.53 -3.54
N SER A 88 -7.71 -6.52 -3.49
CA SER A 88 -8.49 -5.80 -2.49
C SER A 88 -8.23 -6.33 -1.07
N GLU A 89 -8.09 -7.65 -0.90
CA GLU A 89 -7.71 -8.26 0.38
C GLU A 89 -6.27 -7.90 0.79
N ALA A 90 -5.30 -8.00 -0.14
CA ALA A 90 -3.93 -7.60 0.10
C ALA A 90 -3.82 -6.10 0.45
N HIS A 91 -4.63 -5.25 -0.19
CA HIS A 91 -4.75 -3.84 0.13
C HIS A 91 -5.24 -3.61 1.56
N ARG A 92 -6.35 -4.24 1.96
CA ARG A 92 -6.85 -4.13 3.35
C ARG A 92 -5.80 -4.59 4.35
N SER A 93 -5.09 -5.69 4.07
CA SER A 93 -4.01 -6.17 4.93
C SER A 93 -2.81 -5.22 5.00
N LEU A 94 -2.47 -4.53 3.90
CA LEU A 94 -1.45 -3.48 3.91
C LEU A 94 -1.85 -2.33 4.83
N MET A 95 -3.11 -1.89 4.77
CA MET A 95 -3.63 -0.82 5.62
C MET A 95 -3.57 -1.19 7.10
N ILE A 96 -3.88 -2.46 7.46
CA ILE A 96 -3.74 -2.96 8.83
C ILE A 96 -2.26 -3.02 9.27
N ALA A 97 -1.37 -3.54 8.41
CA ALA A 97 0.07 -3.60 8.69
C ALA A 97 0.66 -2.21 8.91
N LEU A 98 0.15 -1.22 8.19
CA LEU A 98 0.51 0.17 8.36
C LEU A 98 -0.09 0.77 9.65
N GLY A 99 -1.37 0.56 9.94
CA GLY A 99 -1.95 0.98 11.22
C GLY A 99 -1.11 0.51 12.41
N THR A 100 -0.78 -0.78 12.44
CA THR A 100 0.05 -1.39 13.50
C THR A 100 1.50 -0.92 13.51
N LEU A 101 2.09 -0.55 12.36
CA LEU A 101 3.41 0.09 12.28
C LEU A 101 3.42 1.42 13.05
N GLY A 102 2.42 2.28 12.82
CA GLY A 102 2.33 3.56 13.50
C GLY A 102 2.02 3.43 14.99
N GLU A 103 1.19 2.47 15.41
CA GLU A 103 1.00 2.17 16.82
C GLU A 103 2.30 1.68 17.50
N TYR A 104 3.05 0.80 16.81
CA TYR A 104 4.33 0.30 17.29
C TYR A 104 5.33 1.42 17.49
N PHE A 105 5.51 2.28 16.48
CA PHE A 105 6.43 3.40 16.56
C PHE A 105 5.93 4.51 17.48
N GLY A 106 4.62 4.76 17.59
CA GLY A 106 4.06 5.70 18.55
C GLY A 106 4.37 5.32 19.99
N LYS A 107 4.25 4.04 20.34
CA LYS A 107 4.65 3.51 21.66
C LYS A 107 6.16 3.63 21.89
N LEU A 108 6.97 3.44 20.85
CA LEU A 108 8.43 3.56 20.97
C LEU A 108 8.89 5.03 21.08
N MET A 109 8.28 5.94 20.33
CA MET A 109 8.61 7.37 20.36
C MET A 109 8.19 8.03 21.68
N ALA A 110 7.06 7.61 22.27
CA ALA A 110 6.66 8.04 23.61
C ALA A 110 7.69 7.67 24.70
N ALA A 111 8.62 6.76 24.40
CA ALA A 111 9.71 6.36 25.27
C ALA A 111 11.10 6.84 24.78
N ASP A 112 11.18 7.59 23.66
CA ASP A 112 12.43 8.04 23.04
C ASP A 112 12.63 9.54 23.14
N ASN A 113 13.43 9.96 24.13
CA ASN A 113 13.75 11.37 24.37
C ASN A 113 14.77 11.96 23.37
N HIS A 114 15.29 11.16 22.43
CA HIS A 114 16.41 11.56 21.56
C HIS A 114 16.07 11.60 20.05
N GLY A 115 14.81 11.36 19.66
CA GLY A 115 14.36 11.47 18.26
C GLY A 115 14.96 10.44 17.30
N ARG A 116 15.74 9.45 17.79
CA ARG A 116 16.44 8.47 16.94
C ARG A 116 15.49 7.47 16.29
N LEU A 117 14.31 7.26 16.88
CA LEU A 117 13.27 6.39 16.35
C LEU A 117 12.47 7.00 15.19
N VAL A 118 12.50 8.33 15.02
CA VAL A 118 11.80 9.02 13.93
C VAL A 118 12.42 8.68 12.58
N VAL A 119 13.75 8.65 12.47
CA VAL A 119 14.46 8.24 11.23
C VAL A 119 14.16 6.79 10.85
N ARG A 120 14.02 5.90 11.85
CA ARG A 120 13.68 4.49 11.59
C ARG A 120 12.24 4.39 11.11
N PHE A 121 11.31 5.08 11.78
CA PHE A 121 9.92 5.15 11.35
C PHE A 121 9.80 5.69 9.93
N GLU A 122 10.50 6.79 9.63
CA GLU A 122 10.53 7.39 8.30
C GLU A 122 10.92 6.36 7.24
N ARG A 123 12.03 5.60 7.43
CA ARG A 123 12.46 4.52 6.50
C ARG A 123 11.38 3.47 6.24
N PHE A 124 10.67 3.03 7.28
CA PHE A 124 9.59 2.05 7.13
C PHE A 124 8.37 2.66 6.46
N PHE A 125 8.04 3.90 6.82
CA PHE A 125 6.98 4.65 6.18
C PHE A 125 7.24 4.86 4.69
N LYS A 126 8.48 5.16 4.28
CA LYS A 126 8.84 5.35 2.86
C LYS A 126 8.43 4.16 2.01
N LYS A 127 8.85 2.99 2.46
CA LYS A 127 8.62 1.73 1.75
C LYS A 127 7.14 1.43 1.66
N ALA A 128 6.41 1.64 2.75
CA ALA A 128 5.01 1.28 2.81
C ALA A 128 4.09 2.28 2.09
N ALA A 129 4.39 3.57 2.12
CA ALA A 129 3.71 4.58 1.31
C ALA A 129 3.93 4.34 -0.19
N LEU A 130 5.17 4.02 -0.61
CA LEU A 130 5.47 3.66 -1.99
C LEU A 130 4.71 2.39 -2.42
N GLU A 131 4.66 1.36 -1.58
CA GLU A 131 3.87 0.17 -1.87
C GLU A 131 2.39 0.51 -2.03
N ARG A 132 1.81 1.38 -1.19
CA ARG A 132 0.44 1.84 -1.37
C ARG A 132 0.26 2.53 -2.73
N PHE A 133 1.08 3.52 -3.07
CA PHE A 133 0.92 4.24 -4.35
C PHE A 133 0.99 3.32 -5.57
N LEU A 134 1.91 2.36 -5.56
CA LEU A 134 2.08 1.41 -6.65
C LEU A 134 0.93 0.38 -6.74
N TYR A 135 0.38 -0.04 -5.60
CA TYR A 135 -0.61 -1.12 -5.55
C TYR A 135 -2.06 -0.66 -5.42
N VAL A 136 -2.31 0.57 -4.96
CA VAL A 136 -3.64 1.09 -4.59
C VAL A 136 -4.04 2.23 -5.51
N ASP A 137 -3.17 3.23 -5.63
CA ASP A 137 -3.50 4.45 -6.35
C ASP A 137 -3.18 4.31 -7.86
N GLY A 138 -2.57 3.19 -8.26
CA GLY A 138 -2.22 2.88 -9.66
C GLY A 138 -1.17 3.82 -10.26
N VAL A 139 -0.49 4.61 -9.41
CA VAL A 139 0.42 5.67 -9.85
C VAL A 139 1.80 5.06 -10.11
N ASN A 140 2.19 4.98 -11.38
CA ASN A 140 3.56 4.69 -11.78
C ASN A 140 4.45 5.91 -11.50
N LEU A 141 4.91 6.05 -10.27
CA LEU A 141 5.88 7.08 -9.92
C LEU A 141 7.24 6.75 -10.55
N VAL A 142 7.80 7.71 -11.30
CA VAL A 142 9.20 7.70 -11.69
C VAL A 142 10.03 7.69 -10.41
N LYS A 143 11.05 6.81 -10.34
CA LYS A 143 11.89 6.48 -9.16
C LYS A 143 12.54 7.64 -8.38
N SER A 144 12.34 8.91 -8.76
CA SER A 144 12.96 10.09 -8.17
C SER A 144 11.88 11.13 -7.86
N ARG A 145 11.64 11.63 -6.65
CA ARG A 145 12.40 11.66 -5.40
C ARG A 145 11.44 11.48 -4.23
N PHE A 146 11.86 10.71 -3.24
CA PHE A 146 11.06 10.40 -2.06
C PHE A 146 10.64 11.63 -1.23
N GLN A 147 11.45 12.70 -1.22
CA GLN A 147 11.08 13.97 -0.56
C GLN A 147 9.79 14.52 -1.13
N ASP A 148 9.62 14.49 -2.45
CA ASP A 148 8.42 15.02 -3.09
C ASP A 148 7.20 14.19 -2.66
N MET A 149 7.36 12.87 -2.55
CA MET A 149 6.27 11.94 -2.18
C MET A 149 5.65 12.29 -0.84
N LEU A 150 6.43 12.45 0.24
CA LEU A 150 5.92 12.77 1.59
C LEU A 150 5.10 14.07 1.67
N PHE A 151 5.35 14.99 0.74
CA PHE A 151 4.76 16.32 0.72
C PHE A 151 3.92 16.56 -0.53
N MET A 152 3.57 15.49 -1.27
CA MET A 152 2.61 15.61 -2.37
C MET A 152 1.24 16.01 -1.80
N PRO A 153 0.53 16.92 -2.48
CA PRO A 153 -0.86 17.23 -2.13
C PRO A 153 -1.69 15.94 -2.07
N GLY A 154 -2.35 15.69 -0.95
CA GLY A 154 -3.25 14.53 -0.74
C GLY A 154 -2.64 13.37 0.06
N ILE A 155 -1.32 13.40 0.35
CA ILE A 155 -0.72 12.47 1.32
C ILE A 155 -1.30 12.69 2.71
N GLU A 156 -1.53 13.93 3.12
CA GLU A 156 -2.10 14.23 4.43
C GLU A 156 -3.51 13.65 4.62
N ASP A 157 -4.23 13.38 3.53
CA ASP A 157 -5.59 12.85 3.54
C ASP A 157 -5.63 11.33 3.75
N MET A 158 -4.46 10.67 3.76
CA MET A 158 -4.37 9.26 4.07
C MET A 158 -4.88 9.01 5.51
N GLU A 159 -5.96 8.22 5.63
CA GLU A 159 -6.58 7.84 6.92
C GLU A 159 -5.57 7.32 7.95
N MET A 160 -4.58 6.58 7.47
CA MET A 160 -3.45 6.10 8.27
C MET A 160 -2.57 7.22 8.83
N LEU A 161 -2.25 8.25 8.05
CA LEU A 161 -1.49 9.40 8.52
C LEU A 161 -2.28 10.23 9.54
N LYS A 162 -3.61 10.33 9.37
CA LYS A 162 -4.50 10.95 10.36
C LYS A 162 -4.54 10.15 11.66
N ALA A 163 -4.61 8.83 11.56
CA ALA A 163 -4.59 7.94 12.72
C ALA A 163 -3.26 8.05 13.49
N TRP A 164 -2.13 8.03 12.78
CA TRP A 164 -0.82 8.14 13.42
C TRP A 164 -0.55 9.52 13.99
N SER A 165 -0.94 10.59 13.28
CA SER A 165 -0.84 11.94 13.83
C SER A 165 -1.60 12.03 15.15
N LYS A 166 -2.80 11.44 15.21
CA LYS A 166 -3.60 11.40 16.45
C LYS A 166 -2.92 10.59 17.56
N VAL A 167 -2.37 9.42 17.26
CA VAL A 167 -1.65 8.58 18.24
C VAL A 167 -0.42 9.31 18.81
N LEU A 168 0.26 10.08 17.97
CA LEU A 168 1.45 10.86 18.35
C LEU A 168 1.11 12.24 18.95
N GLY A 169 -0.17 12.53 19.22
CA GLY A 169 -0.60 13.80 19.85
C GLY A 169 -0.67 15.01 18.91
N TYR A 170 -0.52 14.82 17.61
CA TYR A 170 -0.64 15.88 16.61
C TYR A 170 -2.10 16.19 16.28
N LYS A 171 -2.40 17.49 16.15
CA LYS A 171 -3.73 18.00 15.77
C LYS A 171 -4.10 17.69 14.31
N SER A 172 -3.12 17.41 13.45
CA SER A 172 -3.33 17.03 12.05
C SER A 172 -2.14 16.27 11.47
N SER A 173 -2.40 15.47 10.43
CA SER A 173 -1.38 14.79 9.63
C SER A 173 -0.41 15.76 8.97
N ARG A 174 -0.87 16.96 8.57
CA ARG A 174 0.00 18.01 8.03
C ARG A 174 1.05 18.49 9.02
N LEU A 175 0.69 18.70 10.29
CA LEU A 175 1.64 19.12 11.33
C LEU A 175 2.68 18.02 11.61
N PHE A 176 2.23 16.77 11.64
CA PHE A 176 3.09 15.60 11.78
C PHE A 176 4.11 15.50 10.64
N LEU A 177 3.65 15.59 9.39
CA LEU A 177 4.52 15.56 8.20
C LEU A 177 5.50 16.73 8.18
N ARG A 178 5.07 17.92 8.61
CA ARG A 178 5.94 19.08 8.72
C ARG A 178 7.08 18.84 9.70
N ASP A 179 6.80 18.34 10.90
CA ASP A 179 7.84 18.13 11.90
C ASP A 179 8.79 16.99 11.48
N LEU A 180 8.26 15.92 10.86
CA LEU A 180 9.07 14.88 10.19
C LEU A 180 10.06 15.45 9.15
N ARG A 181 9.63 16.45 8.38
CA ARG A 181 10.48 17.12 7.38
C ARG A 181 11.65 17.86 8.03
N VAL A 182 11.36 18.64 9.06
CA VAL A 182 12.36 19.44 9.77
C VAL A 182 13.44 18.54 10.36
N GLU A 183 13.04 17.45 11.03
CA GLU A 183 13.99 16.49 11.59
C GLU A 183 14.83 15.79 10.52
N TYR A 184 14.22 15.40 9.39
CA TYR A 184 14.95 14.81 8.28
C TYR A 184 16.00 15.78 7.71
N GLU A 185 15.60 17.02 7.43
CA GLU A 185 16.49 18.03 6.87
C GLU A 185 17.66 18.33 7.82
N ALA A 186 17.41 18.36 9.12
CA ALA A 186 18.42 18.57 10.15
C ALA A 186 19.45 17.44 10.21
N ILE A 187 19.00 16.18 10.27
CA ILE A 187 19.87 15.01 10.39
C ILE A 187 20.76 14.84 9.16
N HIS A 188 20.26 15.24 7.99
CA HIS A 188 20.99 15.18 6.74
C HIS A 188 21.77 16.46 6.41
N GLY A 189 21.81 17.45 7.33
CA GLY A 189 22.54 18.71 7.14
C GLY A 189 22.00 19.58 6.00
N LEU A 190 20.75 19.35 5.59
CA LEU A 190 20.06 20.10 4.53
C LEU A 190 19.44 21.39 5.06
N ARG A 191 19.34 21.53 6.38
CA ARG A 191 18.80 22.70 7.06
C ARG A 191 19.47 22.88 8.42
N GLU A 192 19.85 24.11 8.75
CA GLU A 192 20.20 24.49 10.11
C GLU A 192 18.93 24.61 10.96
N MET A 193 18.90 23.92 12.10
CA MET A 193 17.80 24.02 13.07
C MET A 193 18.03 25.24 13.97
N SER A 194 17.00 26.06 14.15
CA SER A 194 17.03 27.08 15.20
C SER A 194 16.96 26.43 16.58
N GLU A 195 17.56 27.06 17.60
CA GLU A 195 17.49 26.63 19.01
C GLU A 195 16.04 26.38 19.47
N ARG A 196 15.10 27.20 18.99
CA ARG A 196 13.67 27.09 19.29
C ARG A 196 13.04 25.83 18.69
N GLU A 197 13.54 25.34 17.55
CA GLU A 197 13.07 24.11 16.90
C GLU A 197 13.67 22.87 17.54
N VAL A 198 14.94 22.96 17.98
CA VAL A 198 15.57 21.92 18.80
C VAL A 198 14.82 21.76 20.12
N LEU A 199 14.48 22.88 20.79
CA LEU A 199 13.73 22.86 22.04
C LEU A 199 12.27 22.43 21.86
N ASN A 200 11.58 22.81 20.78
CA ASN A 200 10.20 22.38 20.53
C ASN A 200 10.07 20.91 20.11
N GLY A 201 11.09 20.32 19.49
CA GLY A 201 11.16 18.86 19.24
C GLY A 201 11.35 18.06 20.53
N VAL A 202 11.92 18.68 21.57
CA VAL A 202 12.16 18.08 22.90
C VAL A 202 11.04 18.39 23.90
N SER A 203 10.32 19.52 23.77
CA SER A 203 9.32 20.00 24.75
C SER A 203 7.84 19.68 24.42
N ARG A 204 7.54 18.88 23.38
CA ARG A 204 6.16 18.46 23.09
C ARG A 204 5.75 17.11 23.68
N PHE A 205 6.59 16.55 24.56
CA PHE A 205 6.31 15.36 25.36
C PHE A 205 6.62 15.63 26.82
#